data_AF-I1YFX1-F1
#
_entry.id   AF-I1YFX1-F1
#
_cell.length_a   1.000
_cell.length_b   1.000
_cell.length_c   1.000
_cell.angle_alpha   90.00
_cell.angle_beta   90.00
_cell.angle_gamma   90.00
#
_symmetry.space_group_name_H-M   'P 1'
#
loop_
_entity.id
_entity.type
_entity.pdbx_description
1 polymer ?
#
loop_
_entity_poly.entity_id
_entity_poly.type
_entity_poly.pdbx_seq_one_letter_code
_entity_poly.pdbx_strand_id
1 'polypeptide(L)'
;MDNALQRAASQPHERFLLNLALSHFLLPAILFATKNLWLIFTLPVFISTMVIASLAWQASRPAGKSDLVLAHWQLAWRRGCYLLLTYGLTALLFLISLWLTQDIASSPDQFIQRAVLGLFVLMPLSLILVVLLILETSALAQSRQGKMPSQMRL
;
A
#
# COMPACT_ATOMS: atom_id res chain seq x y z
N MET A 1 10.40 29.17 11.11
CA MET A 1 10.35 27.98 11.99
C MET A 1 9.28 26.98 11.52
N ASP A 2 8.10 27.44 11.10
CA ASP A 2 7.00 26.58 10.58
C ASP A 2 7.35 25.68 9.39
N ASN A 3 8.15 26.16 8.44
CA ASN A 3 8.51 25.37 7.25
C ASN A 3 9.23 24.05 7.60
N ALA A 4 9.99 24.00 8.70
CA ALA A 4 10.70 22.78 9.11
C ALA A 4 9.73 21.74 9.68
N LEU A 5 8.73 22.17 10.46
CA LEU A 5 7.70 21.29 11.03
C LEU A 5 6.76 20.77 9.94
N GLN A 6 6.35 21.63 9.00
CA GLN A 6 5.52 21.24 7.85
C GLN A 6 6.23 20.20 6.96
N ARG A 7 7.53 20.39 6.69
CA ARG A 7 8.34 19.41 5.96
C ARG A 7 8.47 18.09 6.73
N ALA A 8 8.71 18.14 8.04
CA ALA A 8 8.79 16.93 8.87
C ALA A 8 7.45 16.17 8.91
N ALA A 9 6.32 16.89 8.83
CA ALA A 9 4.98 16.31 8.79
C ALA A 9 4.59 15.73 7.42
N SER A 10 5.18 16.23 6.33
CA SER A 10 4.92 15.72 4.97
C SER A 10 5.72 14.45 4.64
N GLN A 11 6.88 14.27 5.28
CA GLN A 11 7.74 13.09 5.11
C GLN A 11 7.02 11.72 5.14
N PRO A 12 6.15 11.41 6.13
CA PRO A 12 5.48 10.11 6.16
C PRO A 12 4.60 9.87 4.92
N HIS A 13 3.90 10.91 4.44
CA HIS A 13 3.02 10.83 3.27
C HIS A 13 3.80 10.71 1.96
N GLU A 14 4.90 11.45 1.81
CA GLU A 14 5.77 11.35 0.64
C GLU A 14 6.39 9.95 0.53
N ARG A 15 6.82 9.37 1.67
CA ARG A 15 7.33 7.99 1.72
C ARG A 15 6.27 6.97 1.36
N PHE A 16 5.03 7.15 1.83
CA PHE A 16 3.93 6.25 1.50
C PHE A 16 3.58 6.31 0.01
N LEU A 17 3.46 7.51 -0.56
CA LEU A 17 3.16 7.69 -1.99
C LEU A 17 4.28 7.14 -2.88
N LEU A 18 5.54 7.37 -2.52
CA LEU A 18 6.69 6.77 -3.21
C LEU A 18 6.65 5.24 -3.15
N ASN A 19 6.35 4.66 -1.99
CA ASN A 19 6.19 3.22 -1.86
C ASN A 19 5.06 2.69 -2.76
N LEU A 20 3.92 3.39 -2.80
CA LEU A 20 2.80 2.99 -3.64
C LEU A 20 3.19 3.01 -5.13
N ALA A 21 3.81 4.09 -5.58
CA ALA A 21 4.27 4.29 -6.95
C ALA A 21 5.34 3.28 -7.36
N LEU A 22 6.39 3.12 -6.55
CA LEU A 22 7.49 2.21 -6.86
C LEU A 22 7.04 0.76 -6.83
N SER A 23 6.34 0.37 -5.76
CA SER A 23 5.96 -1.02 -5.55
C SER A 23 4.85 -1.46 -6.51
N HIS A 24 3.83 -0.65 -6.78
CA HIS A 24 2.64 -1.11 -7.53
C HIS A 24 2.56 -0.61 -8.97
N PHE A 25 3.39 0.37 -9.36
CA PHE A 25 3.43 0.85 -10.75
C PHE A 25 4.77 0.52 -11.40
N LEU A 26 5.89 0.93 -10.80
CA LEU A 26 7.21 0.79 -11.43
C LEU A 26 7.72 -0.65 -11.45
N LEU A 27 7.69 -1.35 -10.30
CA LEU A 27 8.19 -2.72 -10.21
C LEU A 27 7.42 -3.70 -11.12
N PRO A 28 6.08 -3.71 -11.17
CA PRO A 28 5.35 -4.56 -12.10
C PRO A 28 5.69 -4.27 -13.55
N ALA A 29 5.85 -2.99 -13.94
CA ALA A 29 6.21 -2.61 -15.29
C ALA A 29 7.58 -3.16 -15.72
N ILE A 30 8.59 -3.09 -14.84
CA ILE A 30 9.93 -3.65 -15.11
C ILE A 30 9.89 -5.17 -15.14
N LEU A 31 9.22 -5.79 -14.17
CA LEU A 31 9.16 -7.24 -14.02
C LEU A 31 8.30 -7.90 -15.11
N PHE A 32 7.39 -7.17 -15.76
CA PHE A 32 6.61 -7.68 -16.89
C PHE A 32 7.49 -8.27 -18.00
N ALA A 33 8.68 -7.67 -18.22
CA ALA A 33 9.66 -8.16 -19.20
C ALA A 33 10.21 -9.56 -18.86
N THR A 34 10.24 -9.94 -17.57
CA THR A 34 10.80 -11.23 -17.11
C THR A 34 9.84 -12.41 -17.29
N LYS A 35 8.57 -12.15 -17.65
CA LYS A 35 7.48 -13.15 -17.75
C LYS A 35 7.24 -13.99 -16.48
N ASN A 36 7.84 -13.62 -15.35
CA ASN A 36 7.70 -14.36 -14.10
C ASN A 36 6.60 -13.72 -13.24
N LEU A 37 5.38 -14.23 -13.38
CA LEU A 37 4.19 -13.74 -12.68
C LEU A 37 4.37 -13.73 -11.15
N TRP A 38 5.05 -14.73 -10.58
CA TRP A 38 5.28 -14.79 -9.14
C TRP A 38 6.11 -13.61 -8.62
N LEU A 39 7.18 -13.23 -9.33
CA LEU A 39 8.01 -12.09 -8.99
C LEU A 39 7.24 -10.76 -9.06
N ILE A 40 6.38 -10.62 -10.08
CA ILE A 40 5.56 -9.42 -10.30
C ILE A 40 4.62 -9.16 -9.11
N PHE A 41 4.15 -10.19 -8.41
CA PHE A 41 3.25 -10.03 -7.26
C PHE A 41 3.97 -10.00 -5.92
N THR A 42 4.89 -10.93 -5.70
CA THR A 42 5.52 -11.12 -4.39
C THR A 42 6.46 -9.96 -4.03
N LEU A 43 7.23 -9.46 -5.01
CA LEU A 43 8.25 -8.45 -4.75
C LEU A 43 7.64 -7.08 -4.38
N PRO A 44 6.64 -6.54 -5.11
CA PRO A 44 5.90 -5.35 -4.68
C PRO A 44 5.32 -5.42 -3.28
N VAL A 45 4.66 -6.54 -2.95
CA VAL A 45 4.01 -6.72 -1.66
C VAL A 45 5.06 -6.76 -0.56
N PHE A 46 6.14 -7.50 -0.75
CA PHE A 46 7.24 -7.58 0.21
C PHE A 46 7.87 -6.22 0.50
N ILE A 47 8.23 -5.47 -0.54
CA ILE A 47 8.83 -4.13 -0.39
C ILE A 47 7.84 -3.18 0.28
N SER A 48 6.57 -3.22 -0.12
CA SER A 48 5.54 -2.38 0.48
C SER A 48 5.33 -2.67 1.96
N THR A 49 5.28 -3.94 2.36
CA THR A 49 5.18 -4.33 3.76
C THR A 49 6.40 -3.85 4.57
N MET A 50 7.61 -3.92 4.04
CA MET A 50 8.81 -3.38 4.70
C MET A 50 8.71 -1.87 4.92
N VAL A 51 8.25 -1.11 3.93
CA VAL A 51 8.07 0.34 4.08
C VAL A 51 6.99 0.64 5.12
N ILE A 52 5.86 -0.06 5.09
CA ILE A 52 4.78 0.14 6.07
C ILE A 52 5.28 -0.18 7.50
N ALA A 53 6.06 -1.25 7.68
CA ALA A 53 6.69 -1.57 8.96
C ALA A 53 7.64 -0.45 9.43
N SER A 54 8.39 0.18 8.51
CA SER A 54 9.24 1.33 8.83
C SER A 54 8.44 2.58 9.25
N LEU A 55 7.22 2.75 8.73
CA LEU A 55 6.30 3.80 9.15
C LEU A 55 5.76 3.53 10.55
N ALA A 56 5.39 2.27 10.86
CA ALA A 56 5.01 1.84 12.20
C ALA A 56 6.08 2.18 13.23
N TRP A 57 7.31 1.77 12.93
CA TRP A 57 8.45 1.97 13.80
C TRP A 57 8.69 3.46 14.11
N GLN A 58 8.51 4.33 13.11
CA GLN A 58 8.63 5.77 13.30
C GLN A 58 7.42 6.39 13.99
N ALA A 59 6.21 5.86 13.79
CA ALA A 59 5.00 6.30 14.48
C ALA A 59 5.03 5.95 15.99
N SER A 60 5.63 4.82 16.36
CA SER A 60 5.78 4.39 17.76
C SER A 60 6.90 5.08 18.53
N ARG A 61 7.68 5.96 17.89
CA ARG A 61 8.78 6.71 18.52
C ARG A 61 8.44 8.20 18.63
N PRO A 62 7.81 8.65 19.73
CA PRO A 62 7.44 10.04 19.94
C PRO A 62 8.62 10.96 20.30
N ALA A 63 9.76 10.39 20.73
CA ALA A 63 10.91 11.16 21.19
C ALA A 63 11.40 12.19 20.15
N GLY A 64 11.37 13.47 20.52
CA GLY A 64 11.88 14.59 19.71
C GLY A 64 10.97 15.06 18.56
N LYS A 65 9.72 14.57 18.47
CA LYS A 65 8.74 15.01 17.45
C LYS A 65 7.69 15.92 18.07
N SER A 66 7.26 16.93 17.32
CA SER A 66 6.09 17.71 17.71
C SER A 66 4.80 16.90 17.52
N ASP A 67 3.76 17.25 18.25
CA ASP A 67 2.45 16.58 18.19
C ASP A 67 1.90 16.52 16.75
N LEU A 68 2.10 17.59 15.99
CA LEU A 68 1.72 17.66 14.58
C LEU A 68 2.45 16.62 13.73
N VAL A 69 3.77 16.49 13.90
CA VAL A 69 4.56 15.50 13.16
C VAL A 69 4.11 14.09 13.56
N LEU A 70 3.98 13.82 14.85
CA LEU A 70 3.57 12.51 15.36
C LEU A 70 2.18 12.09 14.85
N ALA A 71 1.22 13.01 14.83
CA ALA A 71 -0.11 12.74 14.29
C ALA A 71 -0.07 12.34 12.80
N HIS A 72 0.75 13.00 11.98
CA HIS A 72 0.91 12.62 10.57
C HIS A 72 1.61 11.26 10.40
N TRP A 73 2.56 10.91 11.27
CA TRP A 73 3.17 9.57 11.28
C TRP A 73 2.16 8.48 11.63
N GLN A 74 1.33 8.69 12.66
CA GLN A 74 0.30 7.74 13.04
C GLN A 74 -0.78 7.61 11.95
N LEU A 75 -1.11 8.71 11.25
CA LEU A 75 -2.12 8.70 10.19
C LEU A 75 -1.64 7.87 8.99
N ALA A 76 -0.41 8.10 8.55
CA ALA A 76 0.20 7.31 7.49
C ALA A 76 0.30 5.82 7.87
N TRP A 77 0.64 5.50 9.12
CA TRP A 77 0.63 4.13 9.63
C TRP A 77 -0.76 3.50 9.57
N ARG A 78 -1.80 4.18 10.10
CA ARG A 78 -3.18 3.68 10.10
C ARG A 78 -3.68 3.39 8.68
N ARG A 79 -3.27 4.19 7.71
CA ARG A 79 -3.59 3.98 6.29
C ARG A 79 -2.77 2.85 5.67
N GLY A 80 -1.52 2.68 6.09
CA GLY A 80 -0.72 1.49 5.78
C GLY A 80 -1.33 0.20 6.29
N CYS A 81 -2.02 0.21 7.44
CA CYS A 81 -2.77 -0.94 7.92
C CYS A 81 -3.90 -1.34 6.97
N TYR A 82 -4.58 -0.39 6.31
CA TYR A 82 -5.59 -0.73 5.30
C TYR A 82 -4.95 -1.46 4.11
N LEU A 83 -3.76 -1.02 3.67
CA LEU A 83 -3.03 -1.70 2.60
C LEU A 83 -2.62 -3.12 2.99
N LEU A 84 -2.14 -3.32 4.23
CA LEU A 84 -1.82 -4.65 4.77
C LEU A 84 -3.05 -5.56 4.87
N LEU A 85 -4.18 -5.02 5.34
CA LEU A 85 -5.44 -5.77 5.38
C LEU A 85 -5.88 -6.20 3.98
N THR A 86 -5.76 -5.31 2.98
CA THR A 86 -6.07 -5.69 1.61
C THR A 86 -5.10 -6.73 1.06
N TYR A 87 -3.81 -6.68 1.38
CA TYR A 87 -2.89 -7.76 1.02
C TYR A 87 -3.30 -9.10 1.63
N GLY A 88 -3.70 -9.10 2.90
CA GLY A 88 -4.23 -10.31 3.56
C GLY A 88 -5.48 -10.85 2.86
N LEU A 89 -6.41 -9.96 2.51
CA LEU A 89 -7.63 -10.33 1.78
C LEU A 89 -7.32 -10.87 0.39
N THR A 90 -6.45 -10.21 -0.37
CA THR A 90 -6.03 -10.64 -1.71
C THR A 90 -5.27 -11.97 -1.65
N ALA A 91 -4.41 -12.19 -0.66
CA ALA A 91 -3.73 -13.46 -0.44
C ALA A 91 -4.72 -14.59 -0.12
N LEU A 92 -5.73 -14.32 0.71
CA LEU A 92 -6.78 -15.29 1.02
C LEU A 92 -7.59 -15.65 -0.24
N LEU A 93 -8.00 -14.65 -1.03
CA LEU A 93 -8.71 -14.87 -2.29
C LEU A 93 -7.85 -15.66 -3.30
N PHE A 94 -6.54 -15.40 -3.33
CA PHE A 94 -5.60 -16.15 -4.16
C PHE A 94 -5.51 -17.62 -3.73
N LEU A 95 -5.42 -17.90 -2.42
CA LEU A 95 -5.42 -19.27 -1.90
C LEU A 95 -6.72 -20.00 -2.21
N ILE A 96 -7.87 -19.33 -2.07
CA ILE A 96 -9.18 -19.88 -2.44
C ILE A 96 -9.24 -20.18 -3.94
N SER A 97 -8.75 -19.27 -4.79
CA SER A 97 -8.69 -19.46 -6.23
C SER A 97 -7.79 -20.65 -6.62
N LEU A 98 -6.64 -20.79 -5.96
CA LEU A 98 -5.74 -21.93 -6.11
C LEU A 98 -6.41 -23.23 -5.71
N TRP A 99 -7.18 -23.23 -4.62
CA TRP A 99 -7.93 -24.39 -4.14
C TRP A 99 -9.07 -24.79 -5.07
N LEU A 100 -9.82 -23.82 -5.59
CA LEU A 100 -10.93 -24.07 -6.50
C LEU A 100 -10.48 -24.57 -7.88
N THR A 101 -9.24 -24.28 -8.29
CA THR A 101 -8.68 -24.64 -9.60
C THR A 101 -7.82 -25.90 -9.58
N GLN A 102 -7.71 -26.60 -8.43
CA GLN A 102 -6.94 -27.85 -8.31
C GLN A 102 -7.51 -28.97 -9.18
N ASP A 103 -8.84 -29.06 -9.27
CA ASP A 103 -9.54 -30.11 -10.02
C ASP A 103 -9.75 -29.78 -11.51
N ILE A 104 -9.53 -28.52 -11.91
CA ILE A 104 -9.72 -28.03 -13.30
C ILE A 104 -8.44 -28.25 -14.14
N ALA A 105 -7.60 -29.20 -13.75
CA ALA A 105 -6.26 -29.39 -14.28
C ALA A 105 -6.19 -29.82 -15.77
N SER A 106 -7.28 -30.33 -16.35
CA SER A 106 -7.27 -31.03 -17.64
C SER A 106 -7.94 -30.34 -18.84
N SER A 107 -8.52 -29.14 -18.68
CA SER A 107 -9.27 -28.47 -19.77
C SER A 107 -8.45 -27.38 -20.47
N PRO A 108 -8.52 -27.25 -21.82
CA PRO A 108 -7.80 -26.22 -22.58
C PRO A 108 -8.19 -24.77 -22.21
N ASP A 109 -9.33 -24.57 -21.55
CA ASP A 109 -9.82 -23.25 -21.11
C ASP A 109 -9.14 -22.73 -19.82
N GLN A 110 -8.21 -23.49 -19.25
CA GLN A 110 -7.57 -23.19 -17.96
C GLN A 110 -6.87 -21.82 -17.92
N PHE A 111 -6.23 -21.43 -19.02
CA PHE A 111 -5.52 -20.14 -19.08
C PHE A 111 -6.49 -18.96 -18.93
N ILE A 112 -7.63 -19.02 -19.64
CA ILE A 112 -8.65 -17.98 -19.61
C ILE A 112 -9.30 -17.92 -18.23
N GLN A 113 -9.64 -19.06 -17.64
CA GLN A 113 -10.25 -19.12 -16.32
C GLN A 113 -9.33 -18.57 -15.21
N ARG A 114 -8.04 -18.93 -15.23
CA ARG A 114 -7.06 -18.40 -14.26
C ARG A 114 -6.81 -16.90 -14.45
N ALA A 115 -6.80 -16.41 -15.68
CA ALA A 115 -6.67 -14.98 -15.96
C ALA A 115 -7.88 -14.18 -15.45
N VAL A 116 -9.10 -14.68 -15.70
CA VAL A 116 -10.34 -14.06 -15.21
C VAL A 116 -10.39 -14.05 -13.67
N LEU A 117 -10.11 -15.19 -13.03
CA LEU A 117 -10.04 -15.28 -11.56
C LEU A 117 -8.97 -14.36 -10.99
N GLY A 118 -7.78 -14.30 -11.61
CA GLY A 118 -6.73 -13.36 -11.24
C GLY A 118 -7.19 -11.91 -11.29
N LEU A 119 -7.97 -11.52 -12.31
CA LEU A 119 -8.53 -10.18 -12.43
C LEU A 119 -9.49 -9.84 -11.26
N PHE A 120 -10.34 -10.80 -10.87
CA PHE A 120 -11.21 -10.65 -9.71
C PHE A 120 -10.45 -10.51 -8.40
N VAL A 121 -9.33 -11.24 -8.24
CA VAL A 121 -8.44 -11.13 -7.07
C VAL A 121 -7.74 -9.76 -7.02
N LEU A 122 -7.40 -9.18 -8.17
CA LEU A 122 -6.74 -7.87 -8.25
C LEU A 122 -7.68 -6.67 -8.09
N MET A 123 -8.97 -6.80 -8.41
CA MET A 123 -9.92 -5.67 -8.36
C MET A 123 -10.00 -4.96 -6.99
N PRO A 124 -10.14 -5.67 -5.85
CA PRO A 124 -10.14 -5.03 -4.54
C PRO A 124 -8.83 -4.29 -4.25
N LEU A 125 -7.71 -4.82 -4.75
CA LEU A 125 -6.40 -4.22 -4.57
C LEU A 125 -6.28 -2.93 -5.39
N SER A 126 -6.69 -2.90 -6.65
CA SER A 126 -6.65 -1.68 -7.45
C SER A 126 -7.52 -0.57 -6.85
N LEU A 127 -8.71 -0.93 -6.33
CA LEU A 127 -9.59 0.03 -5.66
C LEU A 127 -8.94 0.63 -4.40
N ILE A 128 -8.34 -0.19 -3.53
CA ILE A 128 -7.69 0.34 -2.32
C ILE A 128 -6.50 1.22 -2.67
N LEU A 129 -5.72 0.87 -3.70
CA LEU A 129 -4.56 1.66 -4.14
C LEU A 129 -5.00 3.07 -4.55
N VAL A 130 -6.08 3.20 -5.33
CA VAL A 130 -6.62 4.50 -5.76
C VAL A 130 -7.13 5.29 -4.57
N VAL A 131 -7.92 4.66 -3.68
CA VAL A 131 -8.44 5.33 -2.48
C VAL A 131 -7.30 5.84 -1.59
N LEU A 132 -6.29 5.00 -1.34
CA LEU A 132 -5.13 5.38 -0.54
C LEU A 132 -4.32 6.49 -1.20
N LEU A 133 -4.14 6.47 -2.51
CA LEU A 133 -3.45 7.53 -3.24
C LEU A 133 -4.16 8.89 -3.08
N ILE A 134 -5.49 8.92 -3.18
CA ILE A 134 -6.28 10.14 -2.96
C ILE A 134 -6.20 10.61 -1.51
N LEU A 135 -6.34 9.70 -0.55
CA LEU A 135 -6.25 10.02 0.87
C LEU A 135 -4.86 10.54 1.25
N GLU A 136 -3.79 9.96 0.71
CA GLU A 136 -2.41 10.36 1.00
C GLU A 136 -2.04 11.69 0.35
N THR A 137 -2.46 11.94 -0.89
CA THR A 137 -2.25 13.24 -1.55
C THR A 137 -2.98 14.37 -0.84
N SER A 138 -4.21 14.14 -0.36
CA SER A 138 -4.94 15.13 0.45
C SER A 138 -4.27 15.37 1.82
N ALA A 139 -3.81 14.33 2.50
CA ALA A 139 -3.09 14.47 3.77
C ALA A 139 -1.72 15.13 3.59
N LEU A 140 -1.03 14.88 2.46
CA LEU A 140 0.19 15.57 2.10
C LEU A 140 -0.06 17.08 1.94
N ALA A 141 -1.11 17.46 1.20
CA ALA A 141 -1.50 18.87 1.07
C ALA A 141 -1.84 19.50 2.43
N GLN A 142 -2.52 18.76 3.31
CA GLN A 142 -2.86 19.20 4.66
C GLN A 142 -1.61 19.40 5.55
N SER A 143 -0.64 18.47 5.50
CA SER A 143 0.61 18.55 6.28
C SER A 143 1.47 19.74 5.88
N ARG A 144 1.51 20.07 4.58
CA ARG A 144 2.22 21.25 4.05
C ARG A 144 1.57 22.56 4.47
N GLN A 145 0.29 22.55 4.82
CA GLN A 145 -0.41 23.69 5.41
C GLN A 145 -0.26 23.77 6.93
N GLY A 146 0.43 22.81 7.57
CA GLY A 146 0.58 22.74 9.03
C GLY A 146 -0.74 22.50 9.77
N LYS A 147 -1.75 21.92 9.10
CA LYS A 147 -3.04 21.61 9.73
C LYS A 147 -2.99 20.23 10.37
N MET A 148 -3.43 20.13 11.62
CA MET A 148 -3.61 18.83 12.26
C MET A 148 -4.65 17.99 11.49
N PRO A 149 -4.40 16.67 11.35
CA PRO A 149 -5.35 15.77 10.72
C PRO A 149 -6.63 15.67 11.57
N SER A 150 -7.78 15.92 10.96
CA SER A 150 -9.09 15.94 11.65
C SER A 150 -9.45 14.59 12.30
N GLN A 151 -8.86 13.50 11.81
CA GLN A 151 -9.01 12.14 12.33
C GLN A 151 -8.16 11.84 13.57
N MET A 152 -7.25 12.75 13.96
CA MET A 152 -6.45 12.67 15.19
C MET A 152 -6.55 13.98 15.95
N ARG A 153 -7.76 14.29 16.45
CA ARG A 153 -7.86 15.18 17.59
C ARG A 153 -7.36 14.40 18.81
N LEU A 154 -6.09 14.61 19.14
CA LEU A 154 -5.56 14.30 20.46
C LEU A 154 -6.19 15.23 21.49
#